data_AF-A0A382D6Q4-F1
#
_entry.id   AF-A0A382D6Q4-F1
#
_cell.length_a   1.000
_cell.length_b   1.000
_cell.length_c   1.000
_cell.angle_alpha   90.00
_cell.angle_beta   90.00
_cell.angle_gamma   90.00
#
_symmetry.space_group_name_H-M   'P 1'
#
loop_
_entity.id
_entity.type
_entity.pdbx_description
1 polymer ?
#
loop_
_entity_poly.entity_id
_entity_poly.type
_entity_poly.pdbx_seq_one_letter_code
_entity_poly.pdbx_strand_id
1 'polypeptide(L)'
;MDISFMTNAGGDNNWSLDECARWAKEHDFDCVRLGDTGGAIDSDKILTEGPEEALETLKKHDLYLSCITAHHNLLDDNEENAHNEQEKLIKAIESASALSCPVIITSSGSPVRNGQFYGMFSSAPGNPSDRS
;
A
#
# COMPACT_ATOMS: atom_id res chain seq x y z
N MET A 1 -13.32 8.21 17.69
CA MET A 1 -13.32 7.32 16.52
C MET A 1 -12.21 7.85 15.66
N ASP A 2 -11.24 7.01 15.34
CA ASP A 2 -10.00 7.47 14.72
C ASP A 2 -10.16 7.46 13.19
N ILE A 3 -9.58 8.46 12.52
CA ILE A 3 -9.66 8.63 11.07
C ILE A 3 -8.25 8.51 10.47
N SER A 4 -8.12 7.64 9.46
CA SER A 4 -6.85 7.36 8.79
C SER A 4 -6.75 8.02 7.42
N PHE A 5 -5.55 8.46 7.06
CA PHE A 5 -5.22 8.98 5.73
C PHE A 5 -4.19 8.12 5.00
N MET A 6 -4.33 7.91 3.68
CA MET A 6 -3.38 7.11 2.89
C MET A 6 -2.29 7.99 2.27
N THR A 7 -1.02 7.68 2.50
CA THR A 7 0.09 8.56 2.10
C THR A 7 0.30 8.67 0.59
N ASN A 8 -0.23 7.75 -0.21
CA ASN A 8 -0.23 7.83 -1.67
C ASN A 8 -1.40 8.64 -2.24
N ALA A 9 -2.26 9.22 -1.40
CA ALA A 9 -3.36 10.05 -1.88
C ALA A 9 -2.79 11.26 -2.66
N GLY A 10 -3.10 11.31 -3.96
CA GLY A 10 -2.57 12.33 -4.88
C GLY A 10 -1.61 11.77 -5.94
N GLY A 11 -1.06 10.57 -5.77
CA GLY A 11 -0.11 9.95 -6.71
C GLY A 11 1.29 9.80 -6.13
N ASP A 12 2.17 9.14 -6.87
CA ASP A 12 3.48 8.73 -6.37
C ASP A 12 4.43 9.91 -6.13
N ASN A 13 5.15 9.91 -5.01
CA ASN A 13 6.16 10.93 -4.64
C ASN A 13 5.67 12.39 -4.69
N ASN A 14 4.38 12.64 -4.54
CA ASN A 14 3.83 14.00 -4.62
C ASN A 14 4.16 14.88 -3.41
N TRP A 15 4.66 14.29 -2.33
CA TRP A 15 5.01 14.94 -1.08
C TRP A 15 5.89 14.04 -0.22
N SER A 16 6.66 14.67 0.65
CA SER A 16 7.41 14.01 1.71
C SER A 16 6.49 13.50 2.83
N LEU A 17 7.00 12.57 3.65
CA LEU A 17 6.24 12.06 4.79
C LEU A 17 5.90 13.17 5.80
N ASP A 18 6.79 14.15 5.98
CA ASP A 18 6.57 15.28 6.88
C ASP A 18 5.43 16.20 6.38
N GLU A 19 5.38 16.48 5.08
CA GLU A 19 4.28 17.23 4.47
C GLU A 19 2.96 16.49 4.57
N CYS A 20 2.99 15.17 4.35
CA CYS A 20 1.83 14.30 4.50
C CYS A 20 1.30 14.29 5.94
N ALA A 21 2.19 14.09 6.91
CA ALA A 21 1.86 14.06 8.33
C ALA A 21 1.34 15.42 8.82
N ARG A 22 1.98 16.52 8.39
CA ARG A 22 1.51 17.88 8.70
C ARG A 22 0.09 18.12 8.16
N TRP A 23 -0.14 17.79 6.90
CA TRP A 23 -1.46 17.97 6.27
C TRP A 23 -2.53 17.12 6.98
N ALA A 24 -2.22 15.86 7.29
CA ALA A 24 -3.14 14.98 8.00
C ALA A 24 -3.50 15.56 9.38
N LYS A 25 -2.52 16.08 10.12
CA LYS A 25 -2.79 16.73 11.41
C LYS A 25 -3.61 18.01 11.30
N GLU A 26 -3.36 18.83 10.29
CA GLU A 26 -4.13 20.05 9.99
C GLU A 26 -5.60 19.76 9.61
N HIS A 27 -5.93 18.52 9.25
CA HIS A 27 -7.26 18.08 8.81
C HIS A 27 -7.89 17.03 9.74
N ASP A 28 -7.50 17.02 11.02
CA ASP A 28 -8.09 16.20 12.08
C ASP A 28 -8.01 14.68 11.85
N PHE A 29 -6.99 14.20 11.13
CA PHE A 29 -6.67 12.78 11.09
C PHE A 29 -5.88 12.36 12.34
N ASP A 30 -6.10 11.13 12.80
CA ASP A 30 -5.43 10.56 13.96
C ASP A 30 -4.25 9.66 13.57
N CYS A 31 -4.31 9.10 12.36
CA CYS A 31 -3.33 8.14 11.87
C CYS A 31 -3.15 8.15 10.36
N VAL A 32 -2.08 7.49 9.91
CA VAL A 32 -1.79 7.29 8.49
C VAL A 32 -1.74 5.82 8.13
N ARG A 33 -1.91 5.55 6.84
CA ARG A 33 -1.65 4.27 6.19
C ARG A 33 -0.54 4.47 5.17
N LEU A 34 0.55 3.71 5.29
CA LEU A 34 1.65 3.77 4.33
C LEU A 34 1.36 2.85 3.15
N GLY A 35 1.62 3.31 1.91
CA GLY A 35 1.82 2.39 0.80
C GLY A 35 3.16 1.69 0.93
N ASP A 36 3.21 0.39 0.63
CA ASP A 36 4.47 -0.36 0.55
C ASP A 36 5.36 0.12 -0.62
N THR A 37 4.75 0.76 -1.61
CA THR A 37 5.35 1.30 -2.83
C THR A 37 4.75 2.67 -3.17
N GLY A 38 5.53 3.54 -3.81
CA GLY A 38 5.08 4.83 -4.39
C GLY A 38 4.63 5.90 -3.38
N GLY A 39 4.61 5.59 -2.09
CA GLY A 39 4.21 6.52 -1.05
C GLY A 39 5.29 7.54 -0.72
N ALA A 40 4.95 8.42 0.23
CA ALA A 40 5.90 9.39 0.80
C ALA A 40 7.12 8.74 1.50
N ILE A 41 6.98 7.46 1.86
CA ILE A 41 8.02 6.53 2.26
C ILE A 41 7.55 5.13 1.84
N ASP A 42 8.46 4.24 1.46
CA ASP A 42 8.17 2.90 0.98
C ASP A 42 8.97 1.82 1.74
N SER A 43 8.64 0.55 1.47
CA SER A 43 9.29 -0.59 2.12
C SER A 43 10.79 -0.68 1.85
N ASP A 44 11.26 -0.25 0.67
CA ASP A 44 12.70 -0.28 0.33
C ASP A 44 13.49 0.69 1.20
N LYS A 45 12.97 1.92 1.37
CA LYS A 45 13.60 2.92 2.24
C LYS A 45 13.59 2.47 3.70
N ILE A 46 12.46 1.95 4.20
CA ILE A 46 12.35 1.45 5.58
C ILE A 46 13.37 0.35 5.87
N LEU A 47 13.55 -0.60 4.94
CA LEU A 47 14.45 -1.73 5.12
C LEU A 47 15.94 -1.34 4.94
N THR A 48 16.22 -0.33 4.13
CA THR A 48 17.61 0.10 3.85
C THR A 48 18.12 1.13 4.87
N GLU A 49 17.31 2.11 5.22
CA GLU A 49 17.70 3.25 6.05
C GLU A 49 17.25 3.11 7.51
N GLY A 50 16.28 2.23 7.77
CA GLY A 50 15.70 2.00 9.08
C GLY A 50 14.32 2.67 9.25
N PRO A 51 13.52 2.24 10.25
CA PRO A 51 12.18 2.76 10.51
C PRO A 51 12.17 4.12 11.23
N GLU A 52 13.30 4.59 11.76
CA GLU A 52 13.38 5.72 12.68
C GLU A 52 12.82 7.01 12.06
N GLU A 53 13.19 7.35 10.83
CA GLU A 53 12.69 8.55 10.14
C GLU A 53 11.16 8.54 10.06
N ALA A 54 10.57 7.39 9.71
CA ALA A 54 9.12 7.24 9.60
C ALA A 54 8.44 7.45 10.96
N LEU A 55 8.93 6.77 11.99
CA LEU A 55 8.35 6.78 13.33
C LEU A 55 8.49 8.15 13.99
N GLU A 56 9.66 8.79 13.87
CA GLU A 56 9.92 10.11 14.41
C GLU A 56 9.08 11.18 13.70
N THR A 57 8.93 11.09 12.38
CA THR A 57 8.09 12.02 11.61
C THR A 57 6.63 11.92 12.04
N LEU A 58 6.07 10.72 12.14
CA LEU A 58 4.67 10.54 12.57
C LEU A 58 4.47 11.01 14.02
N LYS A 59 5.40 10.67 14.91
CA LYS A 59 5.38 11.11 16.31
C LYS A 59 5.45 12.63 16.45
N LYS A 60 6.26 13.31 15.64
CA LYS A 60 6.40 14.77 15.61
C LYS A 60 5.05 15.46 15.35
N HIS A 61 4.19 14.85 14.53
CA HIS A 61 2.87 15.39 14.17
C HIS A 61 1.72 14.80 14.99
N ASP A 62 2.02 14.04 16.05
CA ASP A 62 1.02 13.38 16.91
C ASP A 62 0.05 12.52 16.07
N LEU A 63 0.64 11.69 15.22
CA LEU A 63 -0.01 10.69 14.38
C LEU A 63 0.61 9.32 14.67
N TYR A 64 -0.20 8.26 14.55
CA TYR A 64 0.30 6.89 14.59
C TYR A 64 0.19 6.19 13.24
N LEU A 65 0.99 5.14 13.04
CA LEU A 65 0.88 4.25 11.88
C LEU A 65 -0.20 3.21 12.12
N SER A 66 -1.25 3.19 11.30
CA SER A 66 -2.37 2.25 11.45
C SER A 66 -2.15 0.93 10.71
N CYS A 67 -1.63 0.97 9.48
CA CYS A 67 -1.33 -0.19 8.67
C CYS A 67 -0.39 0.14 7.50
N ILE A 68 0.22 -0.90 6.91
CA ILE A 68 0.81 -0.86 5.57
C ILE A 68 -0.22 -1.35 4.55
N THR A 69 -0.31 -0.71 3.40
CA THR A 69 -1.15 -1.11 2.27
C THR A 69 -0.25 -1.71 1.21
N ALA A 70 -0.45 -3.00 0.90
CA ALA A 70 0.34 -3.78 -0.05
C ALA A 70 -0.59 -4.52 -1.02
N HIS A 71 -0.99 -3.85 -2.10
CA HIS A 71 -1.97 -4.36 -3.08
C HIS A 71 -1.32 -5.20 -4.20
N HIS A 72 -0.51 -6.19 -3.83
CA HIS A 72 0.16 -7.07 -4.79
C HIS A 72 -0.80 -8.10 -5.40
N ASN A 73 -0.66 -8.38 -6.70
CA ASN A 73 -1.50 -9.34 -7.41
C ASN A 73 -0.91 -10.75 -7.39
N LEU A 74 -1.22 -11.53 -6.35
CA LEU A 74 -0.72 -12.91 -6.22
C LEU A 74 -1.43 -13.92 -7.14
N LEU A 75 -2.50 -13.52 -7.83
CA LEU A 75 -3.33 -14.41 -8.64
C LEU A 75 -3.08 -14.26 -10.14
N ASP A 76 -2.00 -13.60 -10.56
CA ASP A 76 -1.69 -13.40 -11.99
C ASP A 76 -1.57 -14.75 -12.73
N ASP A 77 -2.17 -14.85 -13.92
CA ASP A 77 -2.09 -16.05 -14.78
C ASP A 77 -0.65 -16.35 -15.22
N ASN A 78 0.24 -15.36 -15.19
CA ASN A 78 1.67 -15.54 -15.40
C ASN A 78 2.38 -15.83 -14.06
N GLU A 79 2.91 -17.05 -13.92
CA GLU A 79 3.58 -17.53 -12.70
C GLU A 79 4.78 -16.66 -12.29
N GLU A 80 5.53 -16.11 -13.25
CA GLU A 80 6.67 -15.23 -12.96
C GLU A 80 6.20 -13.91 -12.35
N ASN A 81 5.12 -13.34 -12.88
CA ASN A 81 4.50 -12.13 -12.30
C ASN A 81 3.95 -12.40 -10.90
N ALA A 82 3.22 -13.51 -10.71
CA ALA A 82 2.68 -13.89 -9.42
C ALA A 82 3.79 -14.09 -8.37
N HIS A 83 4.90 -14.71 -8.75
CA HIS A 83 6.06 -14.88 -7.88
C HIS A 83 6.73 -13.54 -7.55
N ASN A 84 6.91 -12.65 -8.53
CA ASN A 84 7.45 -11.31 -8.29
C ASN A 84 6.56 -10.48 -7.33
N GLU A 85 5.25 -10.58 -7.46
CA GLU A 85 4.30 -9.92 -6.56
C GLU A 85 4.31 -10.54 -5.14
N GLN A 86 4.57 -11.84 -5.03
CA GLN A 86 4.77 -12.50 -3.74
C GLN A 86 6.02 -11.97 -3.02
N GLU A 87 7.14 -11.84 -3.72
CA GLU A 87 8.39 -11.30 -3.15
C GLU A 87 8.19 -9.86 -2.65
N LYS A 88 7.43 -9.04 -3.39
CA LYS A 88 7.06 -7.69 -2.93
C LYS A 88 6.20 -7.71 -1.66
N LEU A 89 5.24 -8.63 -1.56
CA LEU A 89 4.44 -8.78 -0.34
C LEU A 89 5.28 -9.21 0.85
N ILE A 90 6.24 -10.12 0.66
CA ILE A 90 7.18 -10.53 1.72
C ILE A 90 7.97 -9.31 2.21
N LYS A 91 8.48 -8.49 1.29
CA LYS A 91 9.15 -7.23 1.62
C LYS A 91 8.25 -6.27 2.42
N ALA A 92 6.97 -6.16 2.05
CA ALA A 92 6.01 -5.36 2.81
C ALA A 92 5.84 -5.90 4.24
N ILE A 93 5.80 -7.22 4.43
CA ILE A 93 5.74 -7.87 5.74
C ILE A 93 6.98 -7.56 6.59
N GLU A 94 8.17 -7.63 5.99
CA GLU A 94 9.42 -7.30 6.68
C GLU A 94 9.44 -5.84 7.13
N SER A 95 9.02 -4.91 6.26
CA SER A 95 8.94 -3.49 6.61
C SER A 95 7.90 -3.21 7.69
N ALA A 96 6.77 -3.93 7.69
CA ALA A 96 5.75 -3.85 8.74
C ALA A 96 6.34 -4.30 10.09
N SER A 97 7.12 -5.38 10.10
CA SER A 97 7.83 -5.86 11.28
C SER A 97 8.83 -4.81 11.80
N ALA A 98 9.61 -4.18 10.91
CA ALA A 98 10.56 -3.13 11.28
C ALA A 98 9.87 -1.92 11.93
N LEU A 99 8.69 -1.54 11.41
CA LEU A 99 7.86 -0.46 11.95
C LEU A 99 7.04 -0.86 13.18
N SER A 100 7.11 -2.12 13.63
CA SER A 100 6.19 -2.67 14.64
C SER A 100 4.71 -2.44 14.30
N CYS A 101 4.38 -2.46 12.99
CA CYS A 101 3.04 -2.27 12.46
C CYS A 101 2.34 -3.63 12.29
N PRO A 102 1.33 -3.96 13.10
CA PRO A 102 0.76 -5.32 13.10
C PRO A 102 -0.21 -5.60 11.94
N VAL A 103 -0.64 -4.58 11.20
CA VAL A 103 -1.67 -4.69 10.16
C VAL A 103 -1.09 -4.40 8.79
N ILE A 104 -1.35 -5.32 7.85
CA ILE A 104 -1.12 -5.15 6.42
C ILE A 104 -2.45 -5.34 5.70
N ILE A 105 -2.80 -4.37 4.86
CA ILE A 105 -3.98 -4.43 3.99
C ILE A 105 -3.53 -4.94 2.63
N THR A 106 -4.13 -6.05 2.21
CA THR A 106 -3.88 -6.66 0.90
C THR A 106 -5.08 -6.51 -0.02
N SER A 107 -4.86 -6.78 -1.31
CA SER A 107 -5.95 -6.99 -2.27
C SER A 107 -6.15 -8.50 -2.48
N SER A 108 -7.35 -8.92 -2.89
CA SER A 108 -7.60 -10.32 -3.26
C SER A 108 -6.84 -10.75 -4.52
N GLY A 109 -6.27 -9.80 -5.28
CA GLY A 109 -5.75 -10.04 -6.61
C GLY A 109 -6.84 -10.31 -7.66
N SER A 110 -6.42 -10.50 -8.91
CA SER A 110 -7.24 -11.00 -10.00
C SER A 110 -6.35 -11.72 -11.03
N PRO A 111 -6.78 -12.88 -11.56
CA PRO A 111 -6.13 -13.50 -12.70
C PRO A 111 -6.18 -12.69 -14.00
N VAL A 112 -7.06 -11.68 -14.07
CA VAL A 112 -7.19 -10.79 -15.24
C VAL A 112 -6.52 -9.45 -14.95
N ARG A 113 -5.86 -8.87 -15.96
CA ARG A 113 -5.21 -7.55 -15.88
C ARG A 113 -6.14 -6.50 -15.27
N ASN A 114 -5.56 -5.62 -14.44
CA ASN A 114 -6.17 -4.44 -13.82
C ASN A 114 -7.24 -4.70 -12.75
N GLY A 115 -7.22 -5.86 -12.08
CA GLY A 115 -8.12 -6.08 -10.93
C GLY A 115 -9.60 -6.06 -11.32
N GLN A 116 -9.90 -6.28 -12.61
CA GLN A 116 -11.27 -6.45 -13.06
C GLN A 116 -11.81 -7.69 -12.37
N PHE A 117 -12.78 -7.47 -11.48
CA PHE A 117 -13.52 -8.51 -10.82
C PHE A 117 -14.09 -9.42 -11.91
N TYR A 118 -13.92 -10.73 -11.74
CA TYR A 118 -14.68 -11.72 -12.48
C TYR A 118 -16.16 -11.38 -12.31
N GLY A 119 -16.77 -10.76 -13.32
CA GLY A 119 -18.15 -11.06 -13.64
C GLY A 119 -18.22 -12.58 -13.70
N MET A 120 -19.12 -13.17 -12.91
CA MET A 120 -19.30 -14.62 -12.86
C MET A 120 -19.20 -15.22 -14.26
N PHE A 121 -18.57 -16.39 -14.38
CA PHE A 121 -18.50 -17.22 -15.60
C PHE A 121 -19.86 -17.42 -16.32
N SER A 122 -20.99 -17.00 -15.73
CA SER A 122 -22.34 -17.04 -16.28
C SER A 122 -22.75 -15.83 -17.14
N SER A 123 -21.88 -14.85 -17.38
CA SER A 123 -22.18 -13.70 -18.28
C SER A 123 -21.16 -13.59 -19.41
N ALA A 124 -21.64 -13.27 -20.62
CA ALA A 124 -20.74 -12.99 -21.75
C ALA A 124 -19.78 -11.84 -21.36
N PRO A 125 -18.50 -11.90 -21.75
CA PRO A 125 -17.49 -10.91 -21.36
C PRO A 125 -17.98 -9.50 -21.68
N GLY A 126 -18.06 -8.67 -20.64
CA GLY A 126 -18.58 -7.31 -20.72
C GLY A 126 -17.57 -6.30 -21.27
N ASN A 127 -16.29 -6.68 -21.37
CA ASN A 127 -15.27 -5.82 -21.94
C ASN A 127 -14.89 -6.26 -23.36
N PRO A 128 -14.99 -5.35 -24.36
CA PRO A 128 -14.62 -5.64 -25.75
C PRO A 128 -13.15 -6.07 -25.95
N SER A 129 -12.29 -5.92 -24.94
CA SER A 129 -10.88 -6.25 -24.96
C SER A 129 -10.51 -7.54 -24.22
N ASP A 130 -11.48 -8.31 -23.72
CA ASP A 130 -11.27 -9.48 -22.84
C ASP A 130 -10.79 -10.75 -23.58
N ARG A 131 -9.89 -10.58 -24.57
CA ARG A 131 -9.12 -11.58 -25.35
C ARG A 131 -9.49 -11.58 -26.84
N SER A 132 -8.57 -11.06 -27.64
CA SER A 132 -8.35 -11.38 -29.05
C SER A 132 -6.98 -12.03 -29.19
#